data_AF-A0A148N5L9-F1
#
_entry.id   AF-A0A148N5L9-F1
#
_cell.length_a   1.000
_cell.length_b   1.000
_cell.length_c   1.000
_cell.angle_alpha   90.00
_cell.angle_beta   90.00
_cell.angle_gamma   90.00
#
_symmetry.space_group_name_H-M   'P 1'
#
loop_
_entity.id
_entity.type
_entity.pdbx_description
1 polymer ?
#
loop_
_entity_poly.entity_id
_entity_poly.type
_entity_poly.pdbx_seq_one_letter_code
_entity_poly.pdbx_strand_id
1 'polypeptide(L)'
;MIEPVALGNFFLFFFDAALVILAAFCYAAFYALGRLQGKKAFLVIAAVSYGILAIATAGLAVLGNLNGTWRILAVLLLVGYGLAPLLIWRLCVATHESEAD
;
A
#
# COMPACT_ATOMS: atom_id res chain seq x y z
N MET A 1 4.07 10.87 -34.62
CA MET A 1 3.04 11.79 -34.11
C MET A 1 2.67 11.30 -32.72
N ILE A 2 2.85 12.12 -31.68
CA ILE A 2 2.39 11.79 -30.33
C ILE A 2 0.90 12.04 -30.33
N GLU A 3 0.08 10.99 -30.28
CA GLU A 3 -1.35 11.17 -30.05
C GLU A 3 -1.55 11.87 -28.71
N PRO A 4 -2.43 12.88 -28.60
CA PRO A 4 -2.76 13.46 -27.31
C PRO A 4 -3.25 12.33 -26.41
N VAL A 5 -2.63 12.18 -25.24
CA VAL A 5 -3.09 11.20 -24.25
C VAL A 5 -4.57 11.47 -24.05
N ALA A 6 -5.40 10.45 -24.27
CA ALA A 6 -6.83 10.59 -24.03
C ALA A 6 -7.00 11.10 -22.60
N LEU A 7 -7.60 12.28 -22.43
CA LEU A 7 -7.69 12.96 -21.14
C LEU A 7 -8.24 12.04 -20.03
N GLY A 8 -9.12 11.10 -20.40
CA GLY A 8 -9.62 10.04 -19.53
C GLY A 8 -8.53 9.13 -18.95
N ASN A 9 -7.55 8.70 -19.74
CA ASN A 9 -6.44 7.86 -19.25
C ASN A 9 -5.54 8.62 -18.27
N PHE A 10 -5.34 9.92 -18.49
CA PHE A 10 -4.61 10.77 -17.55
C PHE A 10 -5.31 10.84 -16.20
N PHE A 11 -6.62 11.15 -16.18
CA PHE A 11 -7.37 11.23 -14.93
C PHE A 11 -7.44 9.89 -14.20
N LEU A 12 -7.65 8.79 -14.93
CA LEU A 12 -7.63 7.46 -14.36
C LEU A 12 -6.29 7.17 -13.68
N PHE A 13 -5.18 7.42 -14.37
CA PHE A 13 -3.85 7.22 -13.81
C PHE A 13 -3.62 8.10 -12.57
N PHE A 14 -4.05 9.37 -12.61
CA PHE A 14 -3.93 10.29 -11.49
C PHE A 14 -4.73 9.84 -10.26
N PHE A 15 -6.01 9.48 -10.44
CA PHE A 15 -6.86 9.03 -9.34
C PHE A 15 -6.41 7.69 -8.78
N ASP A 16 -5.91 6.79 -9.62
CA ASP A 16 -5.41 5.49 -9.18
C ASP A 16 -4.12 5.65 -8.37
N ALA A 17 -3.21 6.54 -8.80
CA ALA A 17 -2.03 6.89 -8.02
C ALA A 17 -2.40 7.51 -6.66
N ALA A 18 -3.38 8.42 -6.63
CA ALA A 18 -3.88 8.99 -5.38
C ALA A 18 -4.51 7.92 -4.46
N LEU A 19 -5.24 6.97 -5.04
CA LEU A 19 -5.85 5.85 -4.33
C LEU A 19 -4.81 4.91 -3.73
N VAL A 20 -3.71 4.63 -4.46
CA VAL A 20 -2.56 3.87 -3.94
C VAL A 20 -2.01 4.53 -2.67
N ILE A 21 -1.75 5.85 -2.70
CA ILE A 21 -1.20 6.57 -1.54
C ILE A 21 -2.18 6.53 -0.36
N LEU A 22 -3.45 6.82 -0.60
CA LEU A 22 -4.47 6.85 0.45
C LEU A 22 -4.69 5.45 1.06
N ALA A 23 -4.78 4.41 0.24
CA ALA A 23 -4.97 3.03 0.69
C ALA A 23 -3.76 2.53 1.49
N ALA A 24 -2.55 2.88 1.06
CA ALA A 24 -1.31 2.58 1.80
C ALA A 24 -1.29 3.24 3.17
N PHE A 25 -1.64 4.53 3.25
CA PHE A 25 -1.76 5.25 4.51
C PHE A 25 -2.80 4.61 5.44
N CYS A 26 -4.01 4.36 4.94
CA CYS A 26 -5.09 3.72 5.69
C CYS A 26 -4.66 2.34 6.22
N TYR A 27 -4.02 1.54 5.37
CA TYR A 27 -3.51 0.23 5.76
C TYR A 27 -2.55 0.34 6.95
N ALA A 28 -1.52 1.17 6.85
CA ALA A 28 -0.53 1.35 7.92
C ALA A 28 -1.16 1.92 9.21
N ALA A 29 -2.01 2.95 9.08
CA ALA A 29 -2.66 3.61 10.21
C ALA A 29 -3.60 2.67 10.96
N PHE A 30 -4.49 1.96 10.25
CA PHE A 30 -5.41 1.02 10.89
C PHE A 30 -4.70 -0.23 11.43
N TYR A 31 -3.62 -0.67 10.80
CA TYR A 31 -2.78 -1.73 11.36
C TYR A 31 -2.20 -1.29 12.71
N ALA A 32 -1.55 -0.13 12.77
CA ALA A 32 -0.98 0.40 14.02
C ALA A 32 -2.05 0.62 15.09
N LEU A 33 -3.18 1.25 14.74
CA LEU A 33 -4.31 1.46 15.66
C LEU A 33 -4.91 0.13 16.17
N GLY A 34 -5.02 -0.88 15.31
CA GLY A 34 -5.50 -2.20 15.70
C GLY A 34 -4.57 -2.90 16.68
N ARG A 35 -3.25 -2.72 16.51
CA ARG A 35 -2.25 -3.23 17.45
C ARG A 35 -2.26 -2.46 18.78
N LEU A 36 -2.36 -1.14 18.75
CA LEU A 36 -2.42 -0.29 19.95
C LEU A 36 -3.68 -0.52 20.78
N GLN A 37 -4.86 -0.62 20.14
CA GLN A 37 -6.14 -0.78 20.85
C GLN A 37 -6.54 -2.23 21.12
N GLY A 38 -5.80 -3.21 20.59
CA GLY A 38 -6.16 -4.64 20.68
C GLY A 38 -7.47 -5.02 19.96
N LYS A 39 -8.03 -4.13 19.14
CA LYS A 39 -9.32 -4.33 18.47
C LYS A 39 -9.15 -4.97 17.09
N LYS A 40 -9.67 -6.18 16.94
CA LYS A 40 -9.65 -6.93 15.66
C LYS A 40 -10.32 -6.18 14.50
N ALA A 41 -11.32 -5.34 14.78
CA ALA A 41 -12.01 -4.56 13.75
C ALA A 41 -11.05 -3.68 12.94
N PHE A 42 -10.10 -3.01 13.57
CA PHE A 42 -9.11 -2.19 12.86
C PHE A 42 -8.16 -3.01 12.00
N LEU A 43 -7.81 -4.23 12.44
CA LEU A 43 -7.00 -5.14 11.61
C LEU A 43 -7.76 -5.62 10.37
N VAL A 44 -9.09 -5.82 10.47
CA VAL A 44 -9.93 -6.11 9.31
C VAL A 44 -9.97 -4.92 8.35
N ILE A 45 -10.17 -3.70 8.87
CA ILE A 45 -10.14 -2.48 8.04
C ILE A 45 -8.77 -2.27 7.37
N ALA A 46 -7.69 -2.58 8.08
CA ALA A 46 -6.34 -2.56 7.52
C ALA A 46 -6.21 -3.58 6.37
N ALA A 47 -6.67 -4.82 6.57
CA ALA A 47 -6.64 -5.85 5.52
C ALA A 47 -7.46 -5.45 4.29
N VAL A 48 -8.65 -4.84 4.49
CA VAL A 48 -9.46 -4.30 3.39
C VAL A 48 -8.73 -3.17 2.67
N SER A 49 -8.10 -2.25 3.41
CA SER A 49 -7.32 -1.15 2.84
C SER A 49 -6.13 -1.66 2.01
N TYR A 50 -5.46 -2.72 2.47
CA TYR A 50 -4.42 -3.40 1.71
C TYR A 50 -4.95 -4.09 0.44
N GLY A 51 -6.15 -4.67 0.50
CA GLY A 51 -6.84 -5.19 -0.69
C GLY A 51 -7.11 -4.09 -1.73
N ILE A 52 -7.57 -2.92 -1.29
CA ILE A 52 -7.77 -1.75 -2.16
C ILE A 52 -6.44 -1.28 -2.75
N LEU A 53 -5.37 -1.22 -1.94
CA LEU A 53 -4.02 -0.89 -2.41
C LEU A 53 -3.55 -1.84 -3.52
N ALA A 54 -3.79 -3.15 -3.37
CA ALA A 54 -3.42 -4.14 -4.37
C ALA A 54 -4.18 -3.94 -5.68
N ILE A 55 -5.49 -3.66 -5.61
CA ILE A 55 -6.32 -3.39 -6.80
C ILE A 55 -5.85 -2.10 -7.49
N ALA A 56 -5.63 -1.03 -6.74
CA ALA A 56 -5.18 0.26 -7.28
C ALA A 56 -3.77 0.14 -7.90
N THR A 57 -2.87 -0.60 -7.27
CA THR A 57 -1.53 -0.85 -7.82
C THR A 57 -1.59 -1.66 -9.13
N ALA A 58 -2.52 -2.60 -9.23
CA ALA A 58 -2.75 -3.35 -10.46
C ALA A 58 -3.31 -2.46 -11.58
N GLY A 59 -4.25 -1.57 -11.27
CA GLY A 59 -4.75 -0.55 -12.19
C GLY A 59 -3.63 0.37 -12.69
N LEU A 60 -2.78 0.85 -11.78
CA LEU A 60 -1.65 1.71 -12.10
C LEU A 60 -0.64 1.00 -13.00
N ALA A 61 -0.41 -0.30 -12.78
CA ALA A 61 0.46 -1.10 -13.63
C ALA A 61 -0.08 -1.25 -15.05
N VAL A 62 -1.40 -1.40 -15.21
CA VAL A 62 -2.04 -1.48 -16.52
C VAL A 62 -2.02 -0.12 -17.22
N LEU A 63 -2.48 0.94 -16.55
CA LEU A 63 -2.55 2.31 -17.10
C LEU A 63 -1.16 2.88 -17.41
N GLY A 64 -0.18 2.55 -16.58
CA GLY A 64 1.22 2.95 -16.74
C GLY A 64 2.03 2.06 -17.68
N ASN A 65 1.42 1.04 -18.30
CA ASN A 65 2.11 0.08 -19.17
C ASN A 65 3.34 -0.57 -18.51
N LEU A 66 3.26 -0.85 -17.21
CA LEU A 66 4.34 -1.50 -16.45
C LEU A 66 4.44 -2.98 -16.84
N ASN A 67 5.21 -3.26 -17.89
CA ASN A 67 5.41 -4.60 -18.44
C ASN A 67 6.77 -5.20 -18.08
N GLY A 68 6.89 -6.53 -18.19
CA GLY A 68 8.13 -7.26 -17.91
C GLY A 68 8.65 -7.01 -16.50
N THR A 69 9.90 -6.57 -16.39
CA THR A 69 10.57 -6.30 -15.12
C THR A 69 9.84 -5.27 -14.25
N TRP A 70 9.18 -4.29 -14.85
CA TRP A 70 8.44 -3.26 -14.11
C TRP A 70 7.21 -3.82 -13.40
N ARG A 71 6.54 -4.82 -14.01
CA ARG A 71 5.44 -5.53 -13.36
C ARG A 71 5.92 -6.34 -12.17
N ILE A 72 7.05 -7.02 -12.33
CA ILE A 72 7.69 -7.79 -11.25
C ILE A 72 8.06 -6.86 -10.10
N LEU A 73 8.66 -5.70 -10.40
CA LEU A 73 9.00 -4.69 -9.40
C LEU A 73 7.76 -4.17 -8.68
N ALA A 74 6.66 -3.91 -9.39
CA ALA A 74 5.40 -3.47 -8.77
C ALA A 74 4.83 -4.53 -7.81
N VAL A 75 4.86 -5.81 -8.19
CA VAL A 75 4.45 -6.91 -7.30
C VAL A 75 5.35 -7.01 -6.09
N LEU A 76 6.67 -6.90 -6.27
CA LEU A 76 7.64 -6.94 -5.19
C LEU A 76 7.46 -5.77 -4.21
N LEU A 77 7.23 -4.56 -4.71
CA LEU A 77 6.91 -3.39 -3.90
C LEU A 77 5.60 -3.56 -3.15
N LEU A 78 4.56 -4.12 -3.78
CA LEU A 78 3.29 -4.39 -3.13
C LEU A 78 3.46 -5.36 -1.96
N VAL A 79 4.15 -6.48 -2.18
CA VAL A 79 4.48 -7.46 -1.11
C VAL A 79 5.30 -6.80 0.00
N GLY A 80 6.32 -6.02 -0.34
CA GLY A 80 7.10 -5.27 0.63
C GLY A 80 6.23 -4.32 1.47
N TYR A 81 5.28 -3.64 0.83
CA TYR A 81 4.33 -2.78 1.51
C TYR A 81 3.45 -3.54 2.50
N GLY A 82 2.99 -4.75 2.14
CA GLY A 82 2.20 -5.59 3.05
C GLY A 82 2.99 -6.12 4.25
N LEU A 83 4.31 -6.24 4.12
CA LEU A 83 5.17 -6.67 5.23
C LEU A 83 5.62 -5.48 6.11
N ALA A 84 5.67 -4.28 5.55
CA ALA A 84 6.25 -3.11 6.21
C ALA A 84 5.62 -2.79 7.58
N PRO A 85 4.29 -2.66 7.74
CA PRO A 85 3.71 -2.38 9.06
C PRO A 85 3.96 -3.50 10.08
N LEU A 86 4.06 -4.75 9.62
CA LEU A 86 4.35 -5.89 10.49
C LEU A 86 5.78 -5.82 11.04
N LEU A 87 6.75 -5.54 10.16
CA LEU A 87 8.16 -5.45 10.50
C LEU A 87 8.47 -4.21 11.33
N ILE A 88 7.96 -3.04 10.92
CA ILE A 88 8.15 -1.78 11.65
C ILE A 88 7.58 -1.92 13.06
N TRP A 89 6.39 -2.50 13.22
CA TRP A 89 5.80 -2.73 14.55
C TRP A 89 6.70 -3.59 15.44
N ARG A 90 7.24 -4.69 14.89
CA ARG A 90 8.15 -5.59 15.64
C ARG A 90 9.42 -4.86 16.07
N LEU A 91 10.00 -4.06 15.19
CA LEU A 91 11.17 -3.25 15.51
C LEU A 91 10.86 -2.23 16.61
N CYS A 92 9.75 -1.51 16.52
CA CYS A 92 9.35 -0.54 17.55
C CYS A 92 9.17 -1.18 18.94
N VAL A 93 8.55 -2.37 19.00
CA VAL A 93 8.38 -3.09 20.27
C VAL A 93 9.73 -3.58 20.81
N ALA A 94 10.56 -4.19 19.96
CA ALA A 94 11.86 -4.73 20.38
C ALA A 94 12.80 -3.64 20.92
N THR A 95 12.80 -2.43 20.32
CA THR A 95 13.60 -1.31 20.83
C THR A 95 13.18 -0.88 22.23
N HIS A 96 11.87 -0.81 22.50
CA HIS A 96 11.38 -0.43 23.83
C HIS A 96 11.64 -1.51 24.90
N GLU A 97 11.59 -2.79 24.53
CA GLU A 97 11.97 -3.87 25.44
C GLU A 97 13.47 -3.81 25.79
N SER A 98 14.32 -3.54 24.79
CA SER A 98 15.77 -3.40 25.00
C SER A 98 16.19 -2.18 25.83
N GLU A 99 15.36 -1.14 25.92
CA GLU A 99 15.62 0.04 26.77
C GLU A 99 15.20 -0.18 28.24
N ALA A 100 14.36 -1.18 28.50
CA ALA A 100 13.84 -1.47 29.84
C ALA A 100 14.74 -2.41 30.67
N ASP A 101 15.68 -3.10 30.01
CA ASP A 101 16.72 -3.97 30.61
C ASP A 101 18.02 -3.20 30.89
#